data_AF-A0A6I2L7K6-F1
#
_entry.id   AF-A0A6I2L7K6-F1
#
_cell.length_a   1.000
_cell.length_b   1.000
_cell.length_c   1.000
_cell.angle_alpha   90.00
_cell.angle_beta   90.00
_cell.angle_gamma   90.00
#
_symmetry.space_group_name_H-M   'P 1'
#
loop_
_entity.id
_entity.type
_entity.pdbx_description
1 polymer ?
#
loop_
_entity_poly.entity_id
_entity_poly.type
_entity_poly.pdbx_seq_one_letter_code
_entity_poly.pdbx_strand_id
1 'polypeptide(L)'
;MNIRYYLFASALFVQSLPAYGTERFATVDYLGVRIPLARAYHDFDEYKDDPHNLPQQSIRRVESIMRSAPFASDFADTDALSHELERIQFPGYATFYANQLGAKLDPSLELVYVEIPGGKLNRYFAIERVSGGGLRVIADFVAPAVPEITRVHRKNGALSFESSQGKVISTQFGKTR
;
A
#
# COMPACT_ATOMS: atom_id res chain seq x y z
N MET A 1 -27.02 -3.95 -59.61
CA MET A 1 -25.62 -3.59 -59.28
C MET A 1 -25.09 -4.71 -58.39
N ASN A 2 -24.30 -5.63 -58.96
CA ASN A 2 -23.90 -6.89 -58.32
C ASN A 2 -22.54 -6.75 -57.64
N ILE A 3 -22.48 -6.99 -56.33
CA ILE A 3 -21.22 -7.02 -55.57
C ILE A 3 -20.85 -8.48 -55.31
N ARG A 4 -19.73 -8.90 -55.93
CA ARG A 4 -19.06 -10.18 -55.71
C ARG A 4 -18.22 -10.09 -54.45
N TYR A 5 -18.44 -10.98 -53.47
CA TYR A 5 -17.53 -11.15 -52.34
C TYR A 5 -16.51 -12.27 -52.66
N TYR A 6 -15.23 -11.91 -52.55
CA TYR A 6 -14.09 -12.80 -52.71
C TYR A 6 -13.88 -13.60 -51.42
N LEU A 7 -13.78 -14.93 -51.54
CA LEU A 7 -13.28 -15.85 -50.52
C LEU A 7 -11.76 -15.68 -50.43
N PHE A 8 -11.25 -15.20 -49.30
CA PHE A 8 -9.83 -15.31 -48.95
C PHE A 8 -9.61 -16.52 -48.05
N ALA A 9 -8.76 -17.43 -48.50
CA ALA A 9 -8.24 -18.54 -47.70
C ALA A 9 -7.17 -18.00 -46.73
N SER A 10 -7.41 -18.15 -45.42
CA SER A 10 -6.42 -17.83 -44.40
C SER A 10 -5.49 -19.02 -44.18
N ALA A 11 -4.22 -18.85 -44.55
CA ALA A 11 -3.14 -19.77 -44.20
C ALA A 11 -2.85 -19.68 -42.69
N LEU A 12 -2.81 -20.83 -42.01
CA LEU A 12 -2.38 -20.97 -40.62
C LEU A 12 -0.89 -20.67 -40.51
N PHE A 13 -0.53 -19.54 -39.90
CA PHE A 13 0.80 -19.31 -39.36
C PHE A 13 0.86 -19.91 -37.96
N VAL A 14 1.50 -21.07 -37.81
CA VAL A 14 1.97 -21.53 -36.50
C VAL A 14 3.21 -20.69 -36.16
N GLN A 15 3.01 -19.64 -35.37
CA GLN A 15 4.13 -18.97 -34.72
C GLN A 15 4.64 -19.87 -33.60
N SER A 16 5.81 -20.45 -33.80
CA SER A 16 6.59 -21.05 -32.72
C SER A 16 6.87 -19.97 -31.66
N LEU A 17 6.32 -20.15 -30.46
CA LEU A 17 6.59 -19.27 -29.33
C LEU A 17 8.10 -19.32 -29.00
N PRO A 18 8.79 -18.19 -28.85
CA PRO A 18 10.14 -18.19 -28.33
C PRO A 18 10.10 -18.73 -26.89
N ALA A 19 11.04 -19.63 -26.58
CA ALA A 19 11.28 -20.06 -25.22
C ALA A 19 11.67 -18.83 -24.38
N TYR A 20 10.71 -18.29 -23.60
CA TYR A 20 10.98 -17.26 -22.61
C TYR A 20 11.89 -17.88 -21.54
N GLY A 21 13.20 -17.68 -21.70
CA GLY A 21 14.15 -17.89 -20.62
C GLY A 21 13.69 -17.03 -19.45
N THR A 22 13.39 -17.66 -18.33
CA THR A 22 12.79 -16.96 -17.20
C THR A 22 13.87 -16.17 -16.48
N GLU A 23 14.00 -14.90 -16.88
CA GLU A 23 14.96 -13.98 -16.29
C GLU A 23 14.60 -13.78 -14.81
N ARG A 24 15.49 -14.24 -13.93
CA ARG A 24 15.34 -14.03 -12.50
C ARG A 24 15.69 -12.58 -12.15
N PHE A 25 15.01 -12.00 -11.17
CA PHE A 25 15.32 -10.67 -10.65
C PHE A 25 15.84 -10.76 -9.21
N ALA A 26 16.85 -9.95 -8.88
CA ALA A 26 17.46 -9.90 -7.55
C ALA A 26 17.26 -8.52 -6.87
N THR A 27 16.48 -7.64 -7.50
CA THR A 27 16.22 -6.28 -7.01
C THR A 27 14.82 -5.84 -7.37
N VAL A 28 14.22 -4.98 -6.54
CA VAL A 28 13.00 -4.23 -6.85
C VAL A 28 13.28 -2.74 -6.85
N ASP A 29 12.69 -1.99 -7.78
CA ASP A 29 12.76 -0.53 -7.77
C ASP A 29 11.63 0.01 -6.90
N TYR A 30 11.95 0.87 -5.93
CA TYR A 30 11.01 1.42 -4.96
C TYR A 30 11.30 2.89 -4.70
N LEU A 31 10.34 3.76 -5.01
CA LEU A 31 10.44 5.23 -4.87
C LEU A 31 11.76 5.79 -5.46
N GLY A 32 12.13 5.30 -6.65
CA GLY A 32 13.36 5.71 -7.36
C GLY A 32 14.65 5.06 -6.84
N VAL A 33 14.56 4.13 -5.89
CA VAL A 33 15.71 3.44 -5.30
C VAL A 33 15.65 1.96 -5.59
N ARG A 34 16.75 1.39 -6.10
CA ARG A 34 16.89 -0.06 -6.27
C ARG A 34 17.19 -0.75 -4.95
N ILE A 35 16.33 -1.68 -4.54
CA ILE A 35 16.42 -2.42 -3.28
C ILE A 35 16.87 -3.86 -3.57
N PRO A 36 18.03 -4.30 -3.02
CA PRO A 36 18.46 -5.69 -3.14
C PRO A 36 17.52 -6.64 -2.39
N LEU A 37 17.19 -7.75 -3.04
CA LEU A 37 16.45 -8.86 -2.44
C LEU A 37 17.41 -9.86 -1.79
N ALA A 38 16.88 -10.81 -1.01
CA ALA A 38 17.69 -11.80 -0.31
C ALA A 38 18.33 -12.82 -1.26
N ARG A 39 17.68 -13.06 -2.40
CA ARG A 39 18.14 -13.92 -3.50
C ARG A 39 17.48 -13.47 -4.80
N ALA A 40 17.84 -14.14 -5.89
CA ALA A 40 17.13 -13.97 -7.16
C ALA A 40 15.83 -14.80 -7.15
N TYR A 41 14.73 -14.20 -7.57
CA TYR A 41 13.40 -14.80 -7.69
C TYR A 41 13.05 -15.00 -9.16
N HIS A 42 12.31 -16.07 -9.44
CA HIS A 42 11.83 -16.40 -10.78
C HIS A 42 10.69 -15.48 -11.22
N ASP A 43 9.77 -15.20 -10.29
CA ASP A 43 8.62 -14.34 -10.51
C ASP A 43 8.21 -13.59 -9.22
N PHE A 44 7.20 -12.74 -9.36
CA PHE A 44 6.72 -11.91 -8.25
C PHE A 44 5.99 -12.73 -7.17
N ASP A 45 5.36 -13.85 -7.52
CA ASP A 45 4.65 -14.69 -6.57
C ASP A 45 5.65 -15.41 -5.65
N GLU A 46 6.74 -15.95 -6.19
CA GLU A 46 7.83 -16.52 -5.41
C GLU A 46 8.43 -15.48 -4.44
N TYR A 47 8.57 -14.23 -4.89
CA TYR A 47 9.07 -13.12 -4.08
C TYR A 47 8.10 -12.74 -2.95
N LYS A 48 6.80 -12.62 -3.22
CA LYS A 48 5.82 -12.16 -2.22
C LYS A 48 5.55 -13.22 -1.15
N ASP A 49 5.64 -14.51 -1.53
CA ASP A 49 5.34 -15.63 -0.63
C ASP A 49 6.54 -16.04 0.24
N ASP A 50 7.73 -15.50 -0.02
CA ASP A 50 8.94 -15.73 0.78
C ASP A 50 9.02 -14.77 1.98
N PRO A 51 8.84 -15.24 3.23
CA PRO A 51 8.91 -14.38 4.42
C PRO A 51 10.31 -13.83 4.71
N HIS A 52 11.32 -14.28 3.96
CA HIS A 52 12.72 -13.85 4.05
C HIS A 52 13.20 -13.21 2.75
N ASN A 53 12.28 -12.62 1.98
CA ASN A 53 12.56 -12.00 0.67
C ASN A 53 13.50 -10.79 0.70
N LEU A 54 13.71 -10.18 1.87
CA LEU A 54 14.60 -9.04 2.07
C LEU A 54 15.66 -9.31 3.14
N PRO A 55 16.93 -8.98 2.86
CA PRO A 55 17.95 -8.99 3.90
C PRO A 55 17.71 -7.83 4.88
N GLN A 56 18.19 -7.99 6.12
CA GLN A 56 17.96 -7.02 7.20
C GLN A 56 18.43 -5.59 6.87
N GLN A 57 19.47 -5.44 6.04
CA GLN A 57 19.93 -4.14 5.57
C GLN A 57 18.92 -3.47 4.62
N SER A 58 18.31 -4.23 3.71
CA SER A 58 17.25 -3.72 2.82
C SER A 58 16.01 -3.33 3.62
N ILE A 59 15.62 -4.13 4.62
CA ILE A 59 14.51 -3.79 5.53
C ILE A 59 14.73 -2.41 6.18
N ARG A 60 15.90 -2.18 6.80
CA ARG A 60 16.22 -0.88 7.42
C ARG A 60 16.21 0.28 6.42
N ARG A 61 16.68 0.02 5.20
CA ARG A 61 16.69 1.03 4.12
C ARG A 61 15.28 1.37 3.69
N VAL A 62 14.42 0.38 3.46
CA VAL A 62 13.02 0.59 3.09
C VAL A 62 12.28 1.31 4.20
N GLU A 63 12.45 0.91 5.46
CA GLU A 63 11.87 1.61 6.61
C GLU A 63 12.24 3.11 6.60
N SER A 64 13.53 3.42 6.40
CA SER A 64 13.98 4.81 6.32
C SER A 64 13.31 5.57 5.16
N ILE A 65 13.22 4.95 3.98
CA ILE A 65 12.56 5.55 2.81
C ILE A 65 11.09 5.80 3.14
N MET A 66 10.37 4.80 3.61
CA MET A 66 8.94 4.87 3.95
C MET A 66 8.64 5.93 5.01
N ARG A 67 9.49 6.11 6.02
CA ARG A 67 9.33 7.16 7.02
C ARG A 67 9.48 8.57 6.44
N SER A 68 10.38 8.73 5.48
CA SER A 68 10.69 10.02 4.85
C SER A 68 9.85 10.33 3.61
N ALA A 69 9.18 9.33 3.04
CA ALA A 69 8.41 9.46 1.81
C ALA A 69 7.28 10.49 2.01
N PRO A 70 7.19 11.51 1.15
CA PRO A 70 6.09 12.46 1.21
C PRO A 70 4.77 11.73 0.96
N PHE A 71 3.71 12.21 1.61
CA PHE A 71 2.34 11.77 1.44
C PHE A 71 1.46 13.01 1.36
N ALA A 72 0.59 13.09 0.36
CA ALA A 72 -0.27 14.25 0.19
C ALA A 72 -1.19 14.47 1.42
N SER A 73 -1.46 15.73 1.75
CA SER A 73 -2.27 16.10 2.92
C SER A 73 -3.77 16.17 2.63
N ASP A 74 -4.15 16.37 1.37
CA ASP A 74 -5.52 16.57 0.93
C ASP A 74 -5.75 15.78 -0.37
N PHE A 75 -6.91 15.14 -0.48
CA PHE A 75 -7.33 14.38 -1.66
C PHE A 75 -8.74 14.78 -2.07
N ALA A 76 -9.01 14.76 -3.37
CA ALA A 76 -10.33 15.07 -3.91
C ALA A 76 -11.37 14.01 -3.50
N ASP A 77 -10.96 12.73 -3.45
CA ASP A 77 -11.80 11.57 -3.20
C ASP A 77 -10.96 10.35 -2.74
N THR A 78 -11.63 9.21 -2.57
CA THR A 78 -11.01 7.94 -2.18
C THR A 78 -10.12 7.32 -3.24
N ASP A 79 -10.33 7.63 -4.52
CA ASP A 79 -9.54 7.07 -5.62
C ASP A 79 -8.17 7.76 -5.65
N ALA A 80 -8.14 9.08 -5.49
CA ALA A 80 -6.90 9.83 -5.33
C ALA A 80 -6.08 9.38 -4.10
N LEU A 81 -6.76 9.11 -2.98
CA LEU A 81 -6.11 8.52 -1.80
C LEU A 81 -5.53 7.12 -2.09
N SER A 82 -6.29 6.28 -2.78
CA SER A 82 -5.87 4.90 -3.07
C SER A 82 -4.65 4.86 -3.99
N HIS A 83 -4.63 5.68 -5.05
CA HIS A 83 -3.44 5.84 -5.89
C HIS A 83 -2.21 6.31 -5.10
N GLU A 84 -2.39 7.22 -4.14
CA GLU A 84 -1.28 7.68 -3.31
C GLU A 84 -0.78 6.58 -2.36
N LEU A 85 -1.68 5.77 -1.80
CA LEU A 85 -1.31 4.59 -0.99
C LEU A 85 -0.54 3.56 -1.82
N GLU A 86 -1.01 3.23 -3.03
CA GLU A 86 -0.32 2.36 -3.98
C GLU A 86 1.07 2.89 -4.34
N ARG A 87 1.20 4.21 -4.54
CA ARG A 87 2.49 4.85 -4.84
C ARG A 87 3.52 4.65 -3.74
N ILE A 88 3.10 4.69 -2.46
CA ILE A 88 4.01 4.55 -1.32
C ILE A 88 4.14 3.10 -0.82
N GLN A 89 3.26 2.18 -1.24
CA GLN A 89 3.31 0.77 -0.88
C GLN A 89 4.62 0.13 -1.34
N PHE A 90 5.27 -0.62 -0.45
CA PHE A 90 6.41 -1.43 -0.87
C PHE A 90 5.92 -2.68 -1.63
N PRO A 91 6.47 -3.01 -2.81
CA PRO A 91 5.99 -4.13 -3.62
C PRO A 91 5.95 -5.45 -2.84
N GLY A 92 4.81 -6.14 -2.87
CA GLY A 92 4.62 -7.42 -2.19
C GLY A 92 4.20 -7.32 -0.72
N TYR A 93 4.02 -6.11 -0.19
CA TYR A 93 3.59 -5.87 1.19
C TYR A 93 2.24 -5.17 1.22
N ALA A 94 1.53 -5.24 2.34
CA ALA A 94 0.12 -4.92 2.33
C ALA A 94 -0.20 -3.43 2.55
N THR A 95 -1.40 -3.06 2.10
CA THR A 95 -2.08 -1.80 2.42
C THR A 95 -3.52 -2.10 2.82
N PHE A 96 -4.01 -1.46 3.87
CA PHE A 96 -5.33 -1.76 4.40
C PHE A 96 -6.09 -0.53 4.88
N TYR A 97 -7.41 -0.57 4.75
CA TYR A 97 -8.35 0.28 5.47
C TYR A 97 -8.67 -0.37 6.83
N ALA A 98 -7.85 -0.06 7.84
CA ALA A 98 -7.80 -0.77 9.12
C ALA A 98 -9.10 -0.68 9.94
N ASN A 99 -9.83 0.43 9.82
CA ASN A 99 -11.14 0.61 10.46
C ASN A 99 -12.28 -0.15 9.77
N GLN A 100 -12.01 -0.98 8.76
CA GLN A 100 -12.96 -1.99 8.28
C GLN A 100 -12.90 -3.29 9.11
N LEU A 101 -11.74 -3.56 9.74
CA LEU A 101 -11.55 -4.72 10.62
C LEU A 101 -11.97 -4.41 12.07
N GLY A 102 -11.84 -3.14 12.48
CA GLY A 102 -12.38 -2.62 13.74
C GLY A 102 -13.76 -1.97 13.55
N ALA A 103 -14.52 -1.81 14.62
CA ALA A 103 -15.72 -0.98 14.56
C ALA A 103 -15.34 0.45 14.13
N LYS A 104 -16.01 1.00 13.11
CA LYS A 104 -15.86 2.39 12.70
C LYS A 104 -16.50 3.31 13.75
N LEU A 105 -15.76 3.57 14.83
CA LEU A 105 -16.23 4.32 16.00
C LEU A 105 -16.61 5.76 15.66
N ASP A 106 -15.89 6.40 14.74
CA ASP A 106 -16.19 7.71 14.20
C ASP A 106 -16.40 7.59 12.67
N PRO A 107 -17.63 7.76 12.16
CA PRO A 107 -17.89 7.60 10.72
C PRO A 107 -17.24 8.67 9.85
N SER A 108 -16.84 9.81 10.45
CA SER A 108 -16.14 10.90 9.75
C SER A 108 -14.66 10.61 9.49
N LEU A 109 -14.11 9.56 10.13
CA LEU A 109 -12.72 9.18 10.05
C LEU A 109 -12.51 7.89 9.25
N GLU A 110 -11.44 7.88 8.47
CA GLU A 110 -10.82 6.67 7.95
C GLU A 110 -9.46 6.45 8.61
N LEU A 111 -9.12 5.17 8.82
CA LEU A 111 -7.80 4.75 9.25
C LEU A 111 -7.25 3.81 8.19
N VAL A 112 -6.14 4.20 7.58
CA VAL A 112 -5.43 3.37 6.61
C VAL A 112 -3.99 3.15 7.06
N TYR A 113 -3.35 2.09 6.58
CA TYR A 113 -1.91 1.93 6.73
C TYR A 113 -1.28 1.26 5.53
N VAL A 114 0.04 1.44 5.43
CA VAL A 114 0.93 0.65 4.59
C VAL A 114 1.89 -0.13 5.48
N GLU A 115 2.12 -1.40 5.17
CA GLU A 115 3.04 -2.26 5.89
C GLU A 115 4.49 -1.86 5.58
N ILE A 116 5.31 -1.73 6.63
CA ILE A 116 6.75 -1.58 6.47
C ILE A 116 7.39 -2.98 6.50
N PRO A 117 8.21 -3.35 5.50
CA PRO A 117 8.81 -4.67 5.44
C PRO A 117 9.51 -5.11 6.72
N GLY A 118 9.44 -6.42 6.99
CA GLY A 118 9.95 -7.03 8.22
C GLY A 118 8.88 -7.24 9.31
N GLY A 119 7.62 -6.89 9.06
CA GLY A 119 6.45 -7.31 9.85
C GLY A 119 6.34 -6.70 11.25
N LYS A 120 7.12 -5.67 11.57
CA LYS A 120 7.19 -5.07 12.92
C LYS A 120 6.51 -3.73 13.02
N LEU A 121 6.34 -3.02 11.90
CA LEU A 121 5.90 -1.64 11.86
C LEU A 121 4.93 -1.42 10.71
N ASN A 122 4.00 -0.50 10.92
CA ASN A 122 3.12 0.03 9.88
C ASN A 122 3.22 1.55 9.90
N ARG A 123 3.06 2.19 8.74
CA ARG A 123 2.83 3.64 8.64
C ARG A 123 1.34 3.89 8.52
N TYR A 124 0.76 4.51 9.53
CA TYR A 124 -0.66 4.77 9.68
C TYR A 124 -1.01 6.19 9.26
N PHE A 125 -2.18 6.33 8.65
CA PHE A 125 -2.77 7.62 8.30
C PHE A 125 -4.20 7.70 8.83
N ALA A 126 -4.49 8.76 9.60
CA ALA A 126 -5.87 9.11 9.94
C ALA A 126 -6.37 10.18 8.97
N ILE A 127 -7.56 9.96 8.44
CA ILE A 127 -8.11 10.77 7.35
C ILE A 127 -9.51 11.22 7.75
N GLU A 128 -9.78 12.51 7.60
CA GLU A 128 -11.09 13.11 7.83
C GLU A 128 -11.78 13.40 6.50
N ARG A 129 -13.08 13.09 6.42
CA ARG A 129 -13.95 13.57 5.34
C ARG A 129 -14.33 15.02 5.59
N VAL A 130 -13.95 15.92 4.69
CA VAL A 130 -14.30 17.35 4.76
C VAL A 130 -15.56 17.65 3.96
N SER A 131 -16.16 18.83 4.20
CA SER A 131 -17.33 19.31 3.45
C SER A 131 -17.06 19.30 1.95
N GLY A 132 -18.00 18.75 1.17
CA GLY A 132 -17.85 18.60 -0.28
C GLY A 132 -17.24 17.26 -0.72
N GLY A 133 -17.00 16.32 0.21
CA GLY A 133 -16.59 14.95 -0.11
C GLY A 133 -15.08 14.73 -0.17
N GLY A 134 -14.28 15.80 -0.08
CA GLY A 134 -12.82 15.71 -0.02
C GLY A 134 -12.32 14.97 1.23
N LEU A 135 -11.06 14.56 1.18
CA LEU A 135 -10.38 13.86 2.26
C LEU A 135 -9.17 14.66 2.72
N ARG A 136 -8.89 14.66 4.03
CA ARG A 136 -7.72 15.33 4.61
C ARG A 136 -7.00 14.41 5.58
N VAL A 137 -5.69 14.29 5.43
CA VAL A 137 -4.82 13.60 6.38
C VAL A 137 -4.65 14.46 7.62
N ILE A 138 -5.09 13.95 8.77
CA ILE A 138 -5.02 14.63 10.06
C ILE A 138 -3.99 14.00 11.02
N ALA A 139 -3.50 12.80 10.71
CA ALA A 139 -2.33 12.18 11.32
C ALA A 139 -1.60 11.29 10.33
N ASP A 140 -0.27 11.25 10.44
CA ASP A 140 0.64 10.40 9.67
C ASP A 140 1.79 10.02 10.61
N PHE A 141 1.90 8.74 10.95
CA PHE A 141 2.87 8.26 11.93
C PHE A 141 3.20 6.78 11.72
N VAL A 142 4.35 6.35 12.27
CA VAL A 142 4.74 4.94 12.28
C VAL A 142 4.56 4.37 13.68
N ALA A 143 3.99 3.18 13.77
CA ALA A 143 3.76 2.48 15.02
C ALA A 143 4.00 0.96 14.86
N PRO A 144 4.15 0.21 15.97
CA PRO A 144 4.22 -1.25 15.93
C PRO A 144 3.03 -1.87 15.20
N ALA A 145 3.29 -2.91 14.39
CA ALA A 145 2.23 -3.67 13.71
C ALA A 145 1.42 -4.56 14.68
N VAL A 146 1.96 -4.85 15.87
CA VAL A 146 1.33 -5.67 16.91
C VAL A 146 1.39 -4.97 18.27
N PRO A 147 0.25 -4.78 18.97
CA PRO A 147 -1.12 -5.01 18.47
C PRO A 147 -1.45 -4.07 17.32
N GLU A 148 -2.20 -4.56 16.35
CA GLU A 148 -2.61 -3.76 15.19
C GLU A 148 -3.59 -2.65 15.61
N ILE A 149 -3.35 -1.42 15.14
CA ILE A 149 -4.29 -0.32 15.29
C ILE A 149 -5.41 -0.49 14.26
N THR A 150 -6.62 -0.75 14.72
CA THR A 150 -7.81 -0.97 13.86
C THR A 150 -8.94 0.00 14.16
N ARG A 151 -8.76 0.91 15.11
CA ARG A 151 -9.78 1.89 15.51
C ARG A 151 -9.16 3.27 15.66
N VAL A 152 -9.90 4.28 15.22
CA VAL A 152 -9.59 5.69 15.44
C VAL A 152 -10.87 6.42 15.82
N HIS A 153 -10.79 7.34 16.78
CA HIS A 153 -11.87 8.26 17.11
C HIS A 153 -11.33 9.51 17.81
N ARG A 154 -12.16 10.55 17.90
CA ARG A 154 -11.83 11.75 18.67
C ARG A 154 -12.28 11.64 20.12
N LYS A 155 -11.40 12.00 21.04
CA LYS A 155 -11.69 12.11 22.48
C LYS A 155 -11.02 13.37 23.01
N ASN A 156 -11.82 14.30 23.54
CA ASN A 156 -11.34 15.57 24.10
C ASN A 156 -10.44 16.37 23.14
N GLY A 157 -10.78 16.39 21.85
CA GLY A 157 -10.00 17.11 20.82
C GLY A 157 -8.74 16.39 20.34
N ALA A 158 -8.36 15.25 20.92
CA ALA A 158 -7.27 14.41 20.47
C ALA A 158 -7.79 13.18 19.68
N LEU A 159 -6.96 12.66 18.78
CA LEU A 159 -7.18 11.37 18.12
C LEU A 159 -6.66 10.24 19.01
N SER A 160 -7.55 9.30 19.34
CA SER A 160 -7.21 8.03 20.01
C SER A 160 -7.09 6.93 18.97
N PHE A 161 -5.98 6.20 19.00
CA PHE A 161 -5.69 5.07 18.11
C PHE A 161 -5.65 3.78 18.94
N GLU A 162 -6.51 2.83 18.62
CA GLU A 162 -6.74 1.67 19.47
C GLU A 162 -6.68 0.35 18.72
N SER A 163 -6.38 -0.71 19.46
CA SER A 163 -6.53 -2.07 18.98
C SER A 163 -8.01 -2.47 18.85
N SER A 164 -8.25 -3.63 18.25
CA SER A 164 -9.59 -4.24 18.19
C SER A 164 -10.20 -4.53 19.56
N GLN A 165 -9.40 -4.55 20.63
CA GLN A 165 -9.85 -4.73 22.02
C GLN A 165 -10.10 -3.39 22.74
N GLY A 166 -9.95 -2.24 22.06
CA GLY A 166 -10.12 -0.91 22.67
C GLY A 166 -8.92 -0.47 23.52
N LYS A 167 -7.78 -1.17 23.46
CA LYS A 167 -6.55 -0.72 24.10
C LYS A 167 -5.97 0.44 23.31
N VAL A 168 -5.79 1.59 23.94
CA VAL A 168 -5.10 2.74 23.35
C VAL A 168 -3.64 2.38 23.09
N ILE A 169 -3.22 2.52 21.84
CA ILE A 169 -1.85 2.29 21.36
C ILE A 169 -1.12 3.62 21.19
N SER A 170 -1.82 4.64 20.67
CA SER A 170 -1.27 5.97 20.45
C SER A 170 -2.33 7.04 20.65
N THR A 171 -1.89 8.23 21.02
CA THR A 171 -2.72 9.44 21.05
C THR A 171 -1.99 10.53 20.28
N GLN A 172 -2.69 11.20 19.37
CA GLN A 172 -2.15 12.30 18.58
C GLN A 172 -3.05 13.51 18.74
N PHE A 173 -2.45 14.69 18.90
CA PHE A 173 -3.19 15.93 18.74
C PHE A 173 -3.33 16.16 17.23
N GLY A 174 -4.58 16.34 16.76
CA GLY A 174 -4.81 16.66 15.36
C GLY A 174 -4.03 17.92 15.00
N LYS A 175 -3.49 17.98 13.78
CA LYS A 175 -2.91 19.22 13.27
C LYS A 175 -4.03 20.26 13.15
N THR A 176 -4.23 21.09 14.17
CA THR A 176 -5.05 22.29 14.06
C THR A 176 -4.35 23.25 13.11
N ARG A 177 -5.06 23.69 12.07
CA ARG A 177 -4.62 24.83 11.26
C ARG A 177 -4.58 26.09 12.11
#